data_AF-I7AGU1-F1
#
_entry.id   AF-I7AGU1-F1
#
_cell.length_a   1.000
_cell.length_b   1.000
_cell.length_c   1.000
_cell.angle_alpha   90.00
_cell.angle_beta   90.00
_cell.angle_gamma   90.00
#
_symmetry.space_group_name_H-M   'P 1'
#
loop_
_entity.id
_entity.type
_entity.pdbx_description
1 polymer ?
#
loop_
_entity_poly.entity_id
_entity_poly.type
_entity_poly.pdbx_seq_one_letter_code
_entity_poly.pdbx_strand_id
1 'polypeptide(L)'
;GADMVWIDRVTTSLIGRQHIVLGNSASGRVSITHNYIDGVTSWSATCDGYHYWNMYFTGSSDLVTLKGNYIYRTSGRAPKVAGNTLLHAVNNYW
;
A
#
# COMPACT_ATOMS: atom_id res chain seq x y z
N GLY A 1 -8.86 13.15 7.50
CA GLY A 1 -9.41 11.78 7.42
C GLY A 1 -10.30 11.67 6.20
N ALA A 2 -10.64 10.45 5.82
CA ALA A 2 -11.58 10.12 4.75
C ALA A 2 -12.43 8.90 5.17
N ASP A 3 -13.46 8.55 4.42
CA ASP A 3 -14.22 7.31 4.57
C ASP A 3 -14.79 6.91 3.18
N MET A 4 -15.09 5.62 2.98
CA MET A 4 -15.64 5.06 1.74
C MET A 4 -14.76 5.33 0.50
N VAL A 5 -13.46 5.05 0.61
CA VAL A 5 -12.51 5.18 -0.50
C VAL A 5 -12.31 3.83 -1.18
N TRP A 6 -12.42 3.80 -2.51
CA TRP A 6 -12.13 2.62 -3.33
C TRP A 6 -11.06 2.94 -4.38
N ILE A 7 -9.95 2.21 -4.33
CA ILE A 7 -8.84 2.29 -5.28
C ILE A 7 -8.79 0.95 -6.03
N ASP A 8 -9.23 0.94 -7.29
CA ASP A 8 -9.30 -0.26 -8.13
C ASP A 8 -8.54 -0.08 -9.44
N ARG A 9 -7.80 -1.13 -9.86
CA ARG A 9 -7.09 -1.19 -11.16
C ARG A 9 -6.17 0.00 -11.43
N VAL A 10 -5.57 0.56 -10.38
CA VAL A 10 -4.55 1.60 -10.47
C VAL A 10 -3.17 0.96 -10.62
N THR A 11 -2.31 1.57 -11.43
CA THR A 11 -0.88 1.27 -11.46
C THR A 11 -0.10 2.42 -10.83
N THR A 12 0.87 2.10 -9.97
CA THR A 12 1.79 3.07 -9.38
C THR A 12 3.23 2.63 -9.62
N SER A 13 4.09 3.53 -10.09
CA SER A 13 5.47 3.22 -10.49
C SER A 13 6.39 4.42 -10.32
N LEU A 14 7.69 4.20 -10.08
CA LEU A 14 8.74 5.24 -10.05
C LEU A 14 8.45 6.39 -9.07
N ILE A 15 7.85 6.08 -7.92
CA ILE A 15 7.50 7.05 -6.87
C ILE A 15 8.65 7.24 -5.89
N GLY A 16 8.91 8.47 -5.43
CA GLY A 16 10.03 8.75 -4.51
C GLY A 16 9.86 8.23 -3.07
N ARG A 17 8.62 8.03 -2.60
CA ARG A 17 8.30 7.46 -1.28
C ARG A 17 7.04 6.58 -1.40
N GLN A 18 6.05 6.71 -0.51
CA GLN A 18 4.90 5.80 -0.46
C GLN A 18 4.13 5.73 -1.78
N HIS A 19 3.84 4.53 -2.26
CA HIS A 19 2.85 4.30 -3.32
C HIS A 19 1.43 4.57 -2.81
N ILE A 20 1.11 4.08 -1.61
CA ILE A 20 -0.17 4.35 -0.91
C ILE A 20 0.11 4.65 0.56
N VAL A 21 -0.44 5.76 1.05
CA VAL A 21 -0.39 6.13 2.48
C VAL A 21 -1.78 6.36 3.02
N LEU A 22 -2.13 5.62 4.07
CA LEU A 22 -3.26 5.94 4.94
C LEU A 22 -2.67 6.62 6.18
N GLY A 23 -2.96 7.91 6.33
CA GLY A 23 -2.34 8.82 7.30
C GLY A 23 -2.64 8.45 8.76
N ASN A 24 -2.36 9.36 9.69
CA ASN A 24 -2.52 9.08 11.13
C ASN A 24 -3.95 9.28 11.65
N SER A 25 -4.75 10.14 11.01
CA SER A 25 -6.19 10.23 11.28
C SER A 25 -6.93 9.04 10.68
N ALA A 26 -8.11 8.73 11.19
CA ALA A 26 -8.96 7.68 10.64
C ALA A 26 -9.21 7.87 9.13
N SER A 27 -9.03 6.78 8.39
CA SER A 27 -9.34 6.62 6.97
C SER A 27 -10.64 5.83 6.75
N GLY A 28 -11.27 5.33 7.82
CA GLY A 28 -12.55 4.64 7.78
C GLY A 28 -12.49 3.37 6.94
N ARG A 29 -13.46 3.18 6.05
CA ARG A 29 -13.55 2.03 5.15
C ARG A 29 -12.79 2.29 3.86
N VAL A 30 -11.77 1.47 3.61
CA VAL A 30 -10.92 1.56 2.41
C VAL A 30 -10.84 0.21 1.72
N SER A 31 -11.07 0.19 0.40
CA SER A 31 -10.82 -0.98 -0.44
C SER A 31 -9.73 -0.67 -1.46
N ILE A 32 -8.69 -1.51 -1.49
CA ILE A 32 -7.56 -1.41 -2.41
C ILE A 32 -7.54 -2.73 -3.18
N THR A 33 -8.03 -2.71 -4.41
CA THR A 33 -8.28 -3.94 -5.18
C THR A 33 -7.66 -3.95 -6.58
N HIS A 34 -7.14 -5.10 -7.00
CA HIS A 34 -6.62 -5.31 -8.36
C HIS A 34 -5.60 -4.27 -8.85
N ASN A 35 -4.86 -3.65 -7.92
CA ASN A 35 -3.87 -2.65 -8.25
C ASN A 35 -2.52 -3.30 -8.56
N TYR A 36 -1.72 -2.64 -9.39
CA TYR A 36 -0.33 -2.99 -9.63
C TYR A 36 0.59 -1.99 -8.93
N ILE A 37 1.33 -2.48 -7.94
CA ILE A 37 2.36 -1.73 -7.22
C ILE A 37 3.70 -2.13 -7.80
N ASP A 38 4.20 -1.34 -8.73
CA ASP A 38 5.46 -1.60 -9.44
C ASP A 38 6.64 -1.00 -8.68
N GLY A 39 7.37 -1.86 -7.97
CA GLY A 39 8.56 -1.50 -7.21
C GLY A 39 9.85 -1.44 -8.05
N VAL A 40 9.82 -1.65 -9.37
CA VAL A 40 11.00 -1.48 -10.22
C VAL A 40 11.42 -0.01 -10.19
N THR A 41 12.68 0.24 -9.80
CA THR A 41 13.22 1.60 -9.74
C THR A 41 14.74 1.59 -9.92
N SER A 42 15.29 2.67 -10.47
CA SER A 42 16.75 2.94 -10.47
C SER A 42 17.25 3.53 -9.15
N TRP A 43 16.35 4.03 -8.30
CA TRP A 43 16.70 4.63 -7.00
C TRP A 43 15.91 3.95 -5.89
N SER A 44 16.61 3.20 -5.05
CA SER A 44 16.02 2.43 -3.95
C SER A 44 16.76 2.71 -2.66
N ALA A 45 16.03 2.70 -1.54
CA ALA A 45 16.62 2.82 -0.21
C ALA A 45 17.56 1.65 0.13
N THR A 46 17.39 0.53 -0.57
CA THR A 46 18.20 -0.69 -0.45
C THR A 46 19.29 -0.79 -1.52
N CYS A 47 19.40 0.20 -2.42
CA CYS A 47 20.44 0.28 -3.46
C CYS A 47 20.50 -0.91 -4.45
N ASP A 48 19.41 -1.65 -4.62
CA ASP A 48 19.31 -2.89 -5.41
C ASP A 48 18.19 -2.87 -6.48
N GLY A 49 17.49 -1.74 -6.58
CA GLY A 49 16.39 -1.53 -7.53
C GLY A 49 15.04 -2.10 -7.06
N TYR A 50 14.90 -2.38 -5.76
CA TYR A 50 13.65 -2.76 -5.11
C TYR A 50 13.08 -1.61 -4.29
N HIS A 51 11.81 -1.27 -4.50
CA HIS A 51 11.19 -0.15 -3.80
C HIS A 51 10.82 -0.50 -2.35
N TYR A 52 11.27 0.32 -1.39
CA TYR A 52 11.05 0.06 0.05
C TYR A 52 9.75 0.69 0.60
N TRP A 53 9.24 1.74 -0.03
CA TRP A 53 8.14 2.55 0.50
C TRP A 53 6.84 2.26 -0.25
N ASN A 54 6.25 1.08 -0.06
CA ASN A 54 5.06 0.70 -0.82
C ASN A 54 3.77 1.20 -0.18
N MET A 55 3.26 0.48 0.81
CA MET A 55 1.99 0.72 1.45
C MET A 55 2.19 0.95 2.95
N TYR A 56 1.71 2.11 3.43
CA TYR A 56 1.84 2.48 4.83
C TYR A 56 0.49 2.80 5.46
N PHE A 57 -0.02 1.86 6.26
CA PHE A 57 -1.34 1.92 6.89
C PHE A 57 -1.18 2.19 8.39
N THR A 58 -1.46 3.43 8.80
CA THR A 58 -1.20 3.90 10.18
C THR A 58 -2.36 4.67 10.80
N GLY A 59 -3.56 4.55 10.23
CA GLY A 59 -4.72 5.28 10.72
C GLY A 59 -5.15 4.86 12.12
N SER A 60 -5.89 5.76 12.76
CA SER A 60 -6.35 5.58 14.13
C SER A 60 -7.64 4.76 14.28
N SER A 61 -8.31 4.42 13.17
CA SER A 61 -9.51 3.56 13.15
C SER A 61 -9.85 3.16 11.70
N ASP A 62 -9.03 2.30 11.11
CA ASP A 62 -9.13 1.95 9.69
C ASP A 62 -9.65 0.51 9.49
N LEU A 63 -10.52 0.33 8.49
CA LEU A 63 -11.00 -0.95 8.01
C LEU A 63 -10.56 -1.10 6.55
N VAL A 64 -9.46 -1.82 6.33
CA VAL A 64 -8.81 -1.92 5.02
C VAL A 64 -9.01 -3.30 4.43
N THR A 65 -9.57 -3.36 3.21
CA THR A 65 -9.52 -4.56 2.37
C THR A 65 -8.41 -4.39 1.33
N LEU A 66 -7.47 -5.33 1.32
CA LEU A 66 -6.40 -5.43 0.33
C LEU A 66 -6.60 -6.74 -0.44
N LYS A 67 -7.18 -6.67 -1.65
CA LYS A 67 -7.56 -7.86 -2.42
C LYS A 67 -7.08 -7.86 -3.87
N GLY A 68 -6.52 -8.98 -4.32
CA GLY A 68 -6.21 -9.16 -5.76
C GLY A 68 -5.12 -8.24 -6.31
N ASN A 69 -4.36 -7.56 -5.45
CA ASN A 69 -3.29 -6.65 -5.88
C ASN A 69 -2.06 -7.46 -6.31
N TYR A 70 -1.29 -6.91 -7.25
CA TYR A 70 0.03 -7.40 -7.60
C TYR A 70 1.09 -6.44 -7.06
N ILE A 71 1.90 -6.91 -6.11
CA ILE A 71 2.89 -6.12 -5.38
C ILE A 71 4.26 -6.65 -5.76
N TYR A 72 4.91 -5.99 -6.71
CA TYR A 72 6.05 -6.55 -7.41
C TYR A 72 7.34 -5.80 -7.12
N ARG A 73 8.44 -6.56 -6.93
CA ARG A 73 9.81 -6.03 -6.80
C ARG A 73 9.96 -4.96 -5.69
N THR A 74 9.44 -5.29 -4.52
CA THR A 74 9.48 -4.44 -3.32
C THR A 74 10.44 -4.98 -2.28
N SER A 75 11.12 -4.10 -1.51
CA SER A 75 12.03 -4.49 -0.42
C SER A 75 11.48 -4.23 0.99
N GLY A 76 10.32 -3.58 1.11
CA GLY A 76 9.73 -3.27 2.41
C GLY A 76 8.36 -2.62 2.34
N ARG A 77 7.74 -2.44 3.51
CA ARG A 77 6.41 -1.82 3.69
C ARG A 77 5.37 -2.32 2.68
N ALA A 78 5.27 -3.64 2.48
CA ALA A 78 4.40 -4.26 1.50
C ALA A 78 3.39 -5.25 2.14
N PRO A 79 2.45 -4.81 3.01
CA PRO A 79 2.33 -3.48 3.60
C PRO A 79 3.05 -3.34 4.95
N LYS A 80 3.23 -2.10 5.43
CA LYS A 80 3.47 -1.81 6.86
C LYS A 80 2.15 -1.42 7.51
N VAL A 81 1.73 -2.17 8.52
CA VAL A 81 0.51 -1.94 9.31
C VAL A 81 0.90 -1.51 10.73
N ALA A 82 0.28 -0.44 11.23
CA ALA A 82 0.41 0.04 12.60
C ALA A 82 -0.83 0.88 12.98
N GLY A 83 -0.78 1.55 14.14
CA GLY A 83 -1.91 2.33 14.65
C GLY A 83 -3.06 1.42 15.07
N ASN A 84 -4.28 1.77 14.66
CA ASN A 84 -5.47 0.95 14.88
C ASN A 84 -6.14 0.70 13.53
N THR A 85 -5.48 -0.16 12.75
CA THR A 85 -5.91 -0.59 11.42
C THR A 85 -6.23 -2.07 11.45
N LEU A 86 -7.47 -2.44 11.10
CA LEU A 86 -7.83 -3.81 10.76
C LEU A 86 -7.60 -4.03 9.27
N LEU A 87 -6.67 -4.92 8.93
CA LEU A 87 -6.34 -5.27 7.55
C LEU A 87 -6.87 -6.67 7.20
N HIS A 88 -7.71 -6.74 6.17
CA HIS A 88 -8.09 -7.97 5.50
C HIS A 88 -7.30 -8.10 4.18
N ALA A 89 -6.19 -8.83 4.22
CA ALA A 89 -5.33 -9.08 3.05
C ALA A 89 -5.65 -10.46 2.46
N VAL A 90 -6.19 -10.49 1.24
CA VAL A 90 -6.76 -11.71 0.65
C VAL A 90 -6.49 -11.80 -0.85
N ASN A 91 -5.98 -12.95 -1.31
CA ASN A 91 -5.69 -13.23 -2.73
C ASN A 91 -4.84 -12.16 -3.44
N ASN A 92 -3.90 -11.49 -2.76
CA ASN A 92 -2.88 -10.68 -3.44
C ASN A 92 -1.70 -11.56 -3.86
N TYR A 93 -0.96 -11.09 -4.84
CA TYR A 93 0.28 -11.71 -5.31
C TYR A 93 1.45 -10.79 -4.96
N TRP A 94 2.47 -11.36 -4.31
CA TRP A 94 3.72 -10.71 -3.90
C TRP A 94 4.89 -11.37 -4.61
#